data_AF-A0A1N6FKC6-F1
#
_entry.id   AF-A0A1N6FKC6-F1
#
_cell.length_a   1.000
_cell.length_b   1.000
_cell.length_c   1.000
_cell.angle_alpha   90.00
_cell.angle_beta   90.00
_cell.angle_gamma   90.00
#
_symmetry.space_group_name_H-M   'P 1'
#
loop_
_entity.id
_entity.type
_entity.pdbx_description
1 polymer ?
#
loop_
_entity_poly.entity_id
_entity_poly.type
_entity_poly.pdbx_seq_one_letter_code
_entity_poly.pdbx_strand_id
1 'polypeptide(L)'
;MVFRALVALLFALLSSQSAASELQTQLKGFYDEAWQAGTLVVAQPSLNAYSQNLLESQAQYPGFERFDWQDLAALHQVVQRCQANPRIVDPHLLIAQRFELALCSGRSLPPVWFVENPLLHPAGGSYADRYLAEHPMASPPPEITQRLTLDNTQHPLHQALSALSAQGRDALLSGYRAYLDDHQLWLNGELGWKVLPQSVWSPIAEHYRLSLSTDATGCDYRYGNICNQLHPAYQGVFTAVLVMIFIALVVGLARSLYDRYQQRRERQFILQLLTHELRTPIASLGLTVEMLRNQFDHLSEDAQDVLWRLLADHQRLSQLTETSKGYLSTDKSEQFKTQTALVSDWLDHVCEPFGIDYVLEDDRTLTLPFYWLSICLENLIKNAHQHGGETVWIRVCVGKRVRVCVYDDGMFPSWWQRLWRRCKAPKSEHNMGIGLFLVARLMRQMGGKLLLKRHPTCCILELPQ
;
A
#
# COMPACT_ATOMS: atom_id res chain seq x y z
N MET A 1 3.58 4.46 16.78
CA MET A 1 4.41 5.15 15.75
C MET A 1 5.15 4.15 14.87
N VAL A 2 5.92 3.21 15.43
CA VAL A 2 6.71 2.20 14.70
C VAL A 2 5.92 1.42 13.63
N PHE A 3 4.69 1.01 13.94
CA PHE A 3 3.85 0.24 13.00
C PHE A 3 3.43 1.04 11.75
N ARG A 4 3.11 2.33 11.90
CA ARG A 4 2.74 3.20 10.76
C ARG A 4 3.93 3.50 9.87
N ALA A 5 5.12 3.65 10.46
CA ALA A 5 6.36 3.82 9.73
C ALA A 5 6.73 2.57 8.91
N LEU A 6 6.55 1.37 9.49
CA LEU A 6 6.83 0.10 8.79
C LEU A 6 5.86 -0.17 7.63
N VAL A 7 4.57 0.14 7.79
CA VAL A 7 3.58 0.01 6.70
C VAL A 7 3.88 1.00 5.56
N ALA A 8 4.25 2.23 5.89
CA ALA A 8 4.65 3.22 4.88
C ALA A 8 5.92 2.79 4.12
N LEU A 9 6.89 2.18 4.82
CA LEU A 9 8.11 1.65 4.22
C LEU A 9 7.82 0.47 3.27
N LEU A 10 6.88 -0.40 3.63
CA LEU A 10 6.44 -1.52 2.79
C LEU A 10 5.74 -1.02 1.51
N PHE A 11 4.87 -0.02 1.62
CA PHE A 11 4.23 0.61 0.46
C PHE A 11 5.23 1.32 -0.47
N ALA A 12 6.29 1.91 0.08
CA ALA A 12 7.37 2.51 -0.70
C ALA A 12 8.25 1.46 -1.42
N LEU A 13 8.38 0.25 -0.87
CA LEU A 13 9.11 -0.86 -1.50
C LEU A 13 8.29 -1.57 -2.59
N LEU A 14 6.96 -1.43 -2.55
CA LEU A 14 6.00 -1.99 -3.51
C LEU A 14 5.73 -1.06 -4.72
N SER A 15 6.36 0.12 -4.79
CA SER A 15 6.17 1.02 -5.93
C SER A 15 6.89 0.46 -7.15
N SER A 16 6.13 -0.17 -8.05
CA SER A 16 6.53 -0.70 -9.35
C SER A 16 7.29 0.29 -10.25
N GLN A 17 7.23 1.59 -9.95
CA GLN A 17 7.93 2.64 -10.69
C GLN A 17 9.46 2.59 -10.51
N SER A 18 9.99 2.14 -9.37
CA SER A 18 11.43 2.05 -9.17
C SER A 18 12.06 0.97 -10.05
N ALA A 19 11.43 -0.21 -10.12
CA ALA A 19 11.91 -1.34 -10.90
C ALA A 19 11.94 -1.06 -12.42
N ALA A 20 10.96 -0.33 -12.96
CA ALA A 20 10.94 0.04 -14.37
C ALA A 20 12.08 1.02 -14.73
N SER A 21 12.37 1.99 -13.86
CA SER A 21 13.47 2.94 -14.04
C SER A 21 14.85 2.28 -13.95
N GLU A 22 14.98 1.25 -13.10
CA GLU A 22 16.20 0.48 -12.94
C GLU A 22 16.47 -0.36 -14.18
N LEU A 23 15.46 -1.08 -14.70
CA LEU A 23 15.59 -1.90 -15.91
C LEU A 23 16.04 -1.09 -17.12
N GLN A 24 15.46 0.09 -17.36
CA GLN A 24 15.86 0.94 -18.48
C GLN A 24 17.30 1.43 -18.36
N THR A 25 17.77 1.70 -17.14
CA THR A 25 19.15 2.10 -16.87
C THR A 25 20.12 0.94 -17.11
N GLN A 26 19.79 -0.26 -16.63
CA GLN A 26 20.57 -1.49 -16.87
C GLN A 26 20.65 -1.81 -18.37
N LEU A 27 19.52 -1.71 -19.09
CA LEU A 27 19.47 -1.94 -20.54
C LEU A 27 20.35 -0.98 -21.32
N LYS A 28 20.33 0.31 -20.96
CA LYS A 28 21.19 1.30 -21.60
C LYS A 28 22.68 0.94 -21.41
N GLY A 29 23.08 0.64 -20.17
CA GLY A 29 24.46 0.23 -19.88
C GLY A 29 24.88 -1.02 -20.64
N PHE A 30 24.00 -2.03 -20.69
CA PHE A 30 24.22 -3.26 -21.45
C PHE A 30 24.46 -2.99 -22.93
N TYR A 31 23.58 -2.23 -23.60
CA TYR A 31 23.74 -1.97 -25.04
C TYR A 31 24.98 -1.11 -25.35
N ASP A 32 25.35 -0.18 -24.48
CA ASP A 32 26.56 0.63 -24.63
C ASP A 32 27.82 -0.25 -24.53
N GLU A 33 27.91 -1.15 -23.54
CA GLU A 33 29.05 -2.06 -23.38
C GLU A 33 29.09 -3.14 -24.49
N ALA A 34 27.94 -3.73 -24.81
CA ALA A 34 27.81 -4.69 -25.90
C ALA A 34 28.22 -4.08 -27.25
N TRP A 35 27.89 -2.81 -27.51
CA TRP A 35 28.33 -2.12 -28.71
C TRP A 35 29.86 -2.00 -28.80
N GLN A 36 30.55 -1.75 -27.68
CA GLN A 36 32.01 -1.67 -27.65
C GLN A 36 32.67 -3.04 -27.88
N ALA A 37 32.10 -4.10 -27.30
CA ALA A 37 32.61 -5.47 -27.44
C ALA A 37 32.30 -6.12 -28.81
N GLY A 38 31.32 -5.61 -29.54
CA GLY A 38 30.88 -6.19 -30.82
C GLY A 38 31.86 -6.01 -31.98
N THR A 39 31.95 -7.04 -32.82
CA THR A 39 32.75 -7.04 -34.05
C THR A 39 31.93 -6.49 -35.22
N LEU A 40 32.49 -5.55 -35.99
CA LEU A 40 31.82 -4.98 -37.16
C LEU A 40 31.77 -6.00 -38.30
N VAL A 41 30.56 -6.35 -38.74
CA VAL A 41 30.32 -7.31 -39.83
C VAL A 41 30.13 -6.57 -41.16
N VAL A 42 29.31 -5.52 -41.15
CA VAL A 42 29.06 -4.69 -42.34
C VAL A 42 29.06 -3.23 -41.93
N ALA A 43 29.81 -2.40 -42.66
CA ALA A 43 29.84 -0.97 -42.43
C ALA A 43 28.60 -0.27 -43.03
N GLN A 44 28.14 0.80 -42.40
CA GLN A 44 26.96 1.55 -42.88
C GLN A 44 27.09 2.05 -44.33
N PRO A 45 28.26 2.56 -44.79
CA PRO A 45 28.42 2.95 -46.19
C PRO A 45 28.27 1.78 -47.17
N SER A 46 28.65 0.57 -46.76
CA SER A 46 28.49 -0.64 -47.57
C SER A 46 27.03 -1.06 -47.68
N LEU A 47 26.22 -0.91 -46.63
CA LEU A 47 24.77 -1.13 -46.70
C LEU A 47 24.08 -0.09 -47.60
N ASN A 48 24.44 1.18 -47.43
CA ASN A 48 23.85 2.29 -48.19
C ASN A 48 24.19 2.25 -49.70
N ALA A 49 25.20 1.47 -50.11
CA ALA A 49 25.55 1.29 -51.51
C ALA A 49 24.50 0.47 -52.29
N TYR A 50 23.60 -0.22 -51.59
CA TYR A 50 22.56 -1.06 -52.19
C TYR A 50 21.17 -0.56 -51.80
N SER A 51 20.20 -0.76 -52.68
CA SER A 51 18.80 -0.45 -52.36
C SER A 51 18.28 -1.43 -51.31
N GLN A 52 17.59 -0.92 -50.29
CA GLN A 52 16.98 -1.74 -49.24
C GLN A 52 16.08 -2.84 -49.82
N ASN A 53 15.33 -2.55 -50.89
CA ASN A 53 14.45 -3.52 -51.56
C ASN A 53 15.20 -4.71 -52.19
N LEU A 54 16.51 -4.64 -52.39
CA LEU A 54 17.34 -5.77 -52.83
C LEU A 54 17.88 -6.61 -51.67
N LEU A 55 17.97 -6.00 -50.48
CA LEU A 55 18.51 -6.63 -49.28
C LEU A 55 17.44 -7.37 -48.47
N GLU A 56 16.20 -6.88 -48.52
CA GLU A 56 15.07 -7.48 -47.81
C GLU A 56 14.65 -8.83 -48.40
N SER A 57 14.20 -9.74 -47.53
CA SER A 57 13.78 -11.08 -47.94
C SER A 57 12.58 -11.07 -48.91
N GLN A 58 11.73 -10.03 -48.84
CA GLN A 58 10.59 -9.86 -49.72
C GLN A 58 10.96 -9.78 -51.21
N ALA A 59 12.20 -9.39 -51.52
CA ALA A 59 12.73 -9.31 -52.88
C ALA A 59 12.63 -10.64 -53.65
N GLN A 60 12.67 -11.78 -52.96
CA GLN A 60 12.60 -13.11 -53.58
C GLN A 60 11.18 -13.49 -54.01
N TYR A 61 10.16 -12.82 -53.48
CA TYR A 61 8.78 -13.20 -53.69
C TYR A 61 8.12 -12.32 -54.76
N PRO A 62 7.04 -12.80 -55.40
CA PRO A 62 6.31 -12.00 -56.36
C PRO A 62 5.71 -10.74 -55.73
N GLY A 63 5.79 -9.62 -56.45
CA GLY A 63 5.37 -8.29 -56.00
C GLY A 63 3.85 -8.10 -56.00
N PHE A 64 3.13 -8.85 -55.16
CA PHE A 64 1.67 -8.80 -55.06
C PHE A 64 1.11 -7.48 -54.53
N GLU A 65 1.96 -6.57 -54.04
CA GLU A 65 1.55 -5.20 -53.74
C GLU A 65 1.13 -4.42 -55.00
N ARG A 66 1.65 -4.82 -56.17
CA ARG A 66 1.45 -4.10 -57.43
C ARG A 66 0.83 -4.96 -58.54
N PHE A 67 1.09 -6.26 -58.54
CA PHE A 67 0.69 -7.16 -59.63
C PHE A 67 -0.24 -8.26 -59.12
N ASP A 68 -1.30 -8.54 -59.87
CA ASP A 68 -2.21 -9.62 -59.53
C ASP A 68 -1.74 -10.96 -60.09
N TRP A 69 -2.36 -12.05 -59.63
CA TRP A 69 -2.02 -13.39 -60.12
C TRP A 69 -2.23 -13.56 -61.63
N GLN A 70 -3.21 -12.86 -62.20
CA GLN A 70 -3.47 -12.92 -63.64
C GLN A 70 -2.33 -12.29 -64.46
N ASP A 71 -1.74 -11.21 -63.94
CA ASP A 71 -0.61 -10.53 -64.55
C ASP A 71 0.64 -11.42 -64.56
N LEU A 72 0.94 -12.03 -63.41
CA LEU A 72 2.08 -12.93 -63.28
C LEU A 72 1.87 -14.22 -64.09
N ALA A 73 0.65 -14.73 -64.18
CA ALA A 73 0.32 -15.85 -65.05
C ALA A 73 0.50 -15.49 -66.54
N ALA A 74 0.12 -14.27 -66.94
CA ALA A 74 0.34 -13.79 -68.31
C ALA A 74 1.83 -13.66 -68.62
N LEU A 75 2.64 -13.15 -67.68
CA LEU A 75 4.10 -13.08 -67.80
C LEU A 75 4.73 -14.48 -67.84
N HIS A 76 4.25 -15.41 -67.03
CA HIS A 76 4.72 -16.80 -67.06
C HIS A 76 4.43 -17.48 -68.41
N GLN A 77 3.30 -17.17 -69.06
CA GLN A 77 3.02 -17.65 -70.42
C GLN A 77 4.04 -17.15 -71.45
N VAL A 78 4.60 -15.94 -71.27
CA VAL A 78 5.68 -15.42 -72.13
C VAL A 78 6.91 -16.29 -72.00
N VAL A 79 7.32 -16.62 -70.77
CA VAL A 79 8.48 -17.49 -70.51
C VAL A 79 8.27 -18.88 -71.12
N GLN A 80 7.09 -19.47 -70.94
CA GLN A 80 6.79 -20.81 -71.45
C GLN A 80 6.76 -20.90 -72.98
N ARG A 81 6.28 -19.84 -73.66
CA ARG A 81 6.07 -19.85 -75.11
C ARG A 81 7.14 -19.09 -75.89
N CYS A 82 8.00 -18.33 -75.22
CA CYS A 82 8.92 -17.38 -75.83
C CYS A 82 8.19 -16.43 -76.82
N GLN A 83 6.99 -15.98 -76.46
CA GLN A 83 6.14 -15.13 -77.30
C GLN A 83 5.49 -14.02 -76.47
N ALA A 84 5.37 -12.83 -77.06
CA ALA A 84 4.74 -11.69 -76.40
C ALA A 84 3.26 -11.98 -76.09
N ASN A 85 2.81 -11.58 -74.90
CA ASN A 85 1.43 -11.73 -74.48
C ASN A 85 0.71 -10.38 -74.60
N PRO A 86 -0.27 -10.24 -75.52
CA PRO A 86 -0.94 -8.95 -75.76
C PRO A 86 -1.79 -8.48 -74.57
N ARG A 87 -2.06 -9.35 -73.58
CA ARG A 87 -2.73 -8.95 -72.34
C ARG A 87 -1.87 -8.07 -71.43
N ILE A 88 -0.54 -8.14 -71.58
CA ILE A 88 0.39 -7.36 -70.78
C ILE A 88 0.41 -5.93 -71.32
N VAL A 89 -0.18 -5.01 -70.54
CA VAL A 89 -0.24 -3.58 -70.87
C VAL A 89 0.42 -2.69 -69.82
N ASP A 90 0.61 -3.19 -68.59
CA ASP A 90 1.31 -2.44 -67.54
C ASP A 90 2.77 -2.15 -67.94
N PRO A 91 3.27 -0.90 -67.78
CA PRO A 91 4.62 -0.54 -68.18
C PRO A 91 5.73 -1.39 -67.54
N HIS A 92 5.59 -1.81 -66.28
CA HIS A 92 6.62 -2.62 -65.60
C HIS A 92 6.57 -4.08 -66.08
N LEU A 93 5.38 -4.63 -66.29
CA LEU A 93 5.24 -5.94 -66.90
C LEU A 93 5.71 -5.97 -68.35
N LEU A 94 5.57 -4.87 -69.10
CA LEU A 94 6.14 -4.73 -70.44
C LEU A 94 7.68 -4.77 -70.41
N ILE A 95 8.30 -4.16 -69.41
CA ILE A 95 9.75 -4.27 -69.20
C ILE A 95 10.13 -5.73 -68.94
N ALA A 96 9.41 -6.40 -68.04
CA ALA A 96 9.63 -7.81 -67.72
C ALA A 96 9.43 -8.72 -68.95
N GLN A 97 8.38 -8.50 -69.73
CA GLN A 97 8.14 -9.23 -70.97
C GLN A 97 9.31 -9.07 -71.95
N ARG A 98 9.84 -7.85 -72.14
CA ARG A 98 11.00 -7.63 -73.03
C ARG A 98 12.25 -8.34 -72.51
N PHE A 99 12.46 -8.34 -71.20
CA PHE A 99 13.55 -9.05 -70.55
C PHE A 99 13.45 -10.57 -70.79
N GLU A 100 12.28 -11.16 -70.50
CA GLU A 100 12.05 -12.61 -70.66
C GLU A 100 12.18 -13.04 -72.12
N LEU A 101 11.65 -12.25 -73.07
CA LEU A 101 11.85 -12.51 -74.50
C LEU A 101 13.32 -12.42 -74.93
N ALA A 102 14.09 -11.50 -74.37
CA ALA A 102 15.52 -11.41 -74.64
C ALA A 102 16.25 -12.66 -74.15
N LEU A 103 15.98 -13.11 -72.92
CA LEU A 103 16.55 -14.34 -72.35
C LEU A 103 16.20 -15.58 -73.17
N CYS A 104 14.90 -15.80 -73.46
CA CYS A 104 14.48 -16.98 -74.22
C CYS A 104 15.02 -17.00 -75.66
N SER A 105 15.35 -15.83 -76.23
CA SER A 105 16.00 -15.72 -77.55
C SER A 105 17.53 -15.85 -77.51
N GLY A 106 18.13 -16.04 -76.32
CA GLY A 106 19.58 -16.10 -76.13
C GLY A 106 20.28 -14.75 -76.36
N ARG A 107 19.53 -13.64 -76.31
CA ARG A 107 20.06 -12.30 -76.55
C ARG A 107 20.67 -11.73 -75.28
N SER A 108 21.97 -11.47 -75.33
CA SER A 108 22.68 -10.74 -74.27
C SER A 108 22.15 -9.31 -74.10
N LEU A 109 21.99 -8.88 -72.86
CA LEU A 109 21.56 -7.53 -72.49
C LEU A 109 22.78 -6.69 -72.10
N PRO A 110 22.91 -5.43 -72.58
CA PRO A 110 24.01 -4.56 -72.19
C PRO A 110 23.92 -4.21 -70.70
N PRO A 111 25.04 -4.05 -69.97
CA PRO A 111 25.03 -3.72 -68.53
C PRO A 111 24.22 -2.47 -68.17
N VAL A 112 24.20 -1.48 -69.06
CA VAL A 112 23.42 -0.24 -68.93
C VAL A 112 21.92 -0.51 -68.82
N TRP A 113 21.40 -1.59 -69.43
CA TRP A 113 19.99 -1.95 -69.35
C TRP A 113 19.55 -2.15 -67.90
N PHE A 114 20.37 -2.78 -67.07
CA PHE A 114 20.05 -3.00 -65.65
C PHE A 114 20.02 -1.67 -64.88
N VAL A 115 20.78 -0.67 -65.34
CA VAL A 115 20.79 0.68 -64.75
C VAL A 115 19.53 1.47 -65.06
N GLU A 116 19.02 1.36 -66.28
CA GLU A 116 17.87 2.14 -66.77
C GLU A 116 16.51 1.53 -66.40
N ASN A 117 16.48 0.25 -66.00
CA ASN A 117 15.25 -0.49 -65.72
C ASN A 117 15.08 -0.77 -64.21
N PRO A 118 13.86 -1.14 -63.76
CA PRO A 118 13.61 -1.49 -62.37
C PRO A 118 14.54 -2.59 -61.85
N LEU A 119 14.81 -2.60 -60.55
CA LEU A 119 15.72 -3.56 -59.92
C LEU A 119 15.10 -4.97 -59.83
N LEU A 120 13.85 -5.03 -59.36
CA LEU A 120 13.14 -6.27 -59.07
C LEU A 120 12.28 -6.75 -60.23
N HIS A 121 12.32 -8.05 -60.47
CA HIS A 121 11.46 -8.73 -61.41
C HIS A 121 10.06 -8.95 -60.78
N PRO A 122 8.94 -8.74 -61.51
CA PRO A 122 7.58 -8.89 -60.96
C PRO A 122 7.29 -10.24 -60.31
N ALA A 123 7.90 -11.31 -60.83
CA ALA A 123 7.79 -12.67 -60.31
C ALA A 123 8.79 -13.03 -59.20
N GLY A 124 9.47 -12.05 -58.60
CA GLY A 124 10.48 -12.25 -57.56
C GLY A 124 11.91 -12.38 -58.08
N GLY A 125 12.87 -12.03 -57.22
CA GLY A 125 14.29 -11.84 -57.52
C GLY A 125 14.57 -10.52 -58.25
N SER A 126 15.84 -10.18 -58.43
CA SER A 126 16.21 -9.10 -59.33
C SER A 126 16.30 -9.57 -60.78
N TYR A 127 16.24 -8.63 -61.73
CA TYR A 127 16.57 -8.94 -63.12
C TYR A 127 18.03 -9.42 -63.27
N ALA A 128 18.93 -8.90 -62.44
CA ALA A 128 20.33 -9.29 -62.44
C ALA A 128 20.51 -10.76 -61.99
N ASP A 129 19.77 -11.21 -60.97
CA ASP A 129 19.80 -12.61 -60.52
C ASP A 129 19.35 -13.56 -61.62
N ARG A 130 18.21 -13.25 -62.25
CA ARG A 130 17.66 -14.04 -63.37
C ARG A 130 18.60 -14.07 -64.57
N TYR A 131 19.21 -12.94 -64.89
CA TYR A 131 20.16 -12.86 -65.99
C TYR A 131 21.41 -13.72 -65.74
N LEU A 132 21.95 -13.71 -64.52
CA LEU A 132 23.12 -14.54 -64.18
C LEU A 132 22.80 -16.03 -64.06
N ALA A 133 21.55 -16.39 -63.77
CA ALA A 133 21.11 -17.78 -63.80
C ALA A 133 21.15 -18.36 -65.23
N GLU A 134 20.71 -17.58 -66.23
CA GLU A 134 20.72 -17.99 -67.64
C GLU A 134 22.06 -17.73 -68.34
N HIS A 135 22.81 -16.71 -67.93
CA HIS A 135 24.10 -16.32 -68.49
C HIS A 135 25.16 -16.22 -67.37
N PRO A 136 25.68 -17.36 -66.89
CA PRO A 136 26.64 -17.39 -65.79
C PRO A 136 27.92 -16.64 -66.13
N MET A 137 28.26 -15.66 -65.30
CA MET A 137 29.49 -14.88 -65.42
C MET A 137 30.33 -15.05 -64.15
N ALA A 138 31.61 -15.38 -64.31
CA ALA A 138 32.53 -15.53 -63.18
C ALA A 138 32.84 -14.18 -62.48
N SER A 139 32.77 -13.08 -63.23
CA SER A 139 33.01 -11.73 -62.70
C SER A 139 32.07 -10.74 -63.40
N PRO A 140 30.82 -10.61 -62.91
CA PRO A 140 29.88 -9.66 -63.48
C PRO A 140 30.33 -8.20 -63.28
N PRO A 141 30.01 -7.31 -64.23
CA PRO A 141 30.32 -5.89 -64.12
C PRO A 141 29.51 -5.23 -62.99
N PRO A 142 29.99 -4.10 -62.42
CA PRO A 142 29.39 -3.49 -61.22
C PRO A 142 27.92 -3.10 -61.43
N GLU A 143 27.52 -2.76 -62.65
CA GLU A 143 26.13 -2.46 -63.01
C GLU A 143 25.19 -3.64 -62.72
N ILE A 144 25.68 -4.87 -62.85
CA ILE A 144 24.90 -6.09 -62.55
C ILE A 144 25.08 -6.46 -61.09
N THR A 145 26.32 -6.48 -60.58
CA THR A 145 26.64 -6.89 -59.20
C THR A 145 25.92 -6.05 -58.14
N GLN A 146 25.78 -4.73 -58.37
CA GLN A 146 25.07 -3.83 -57.46
C GLN A 146 23.54 -4.01 -57.45
N ARG A 147 23.01 -4.82 -58.36
CA ARG A 147 21.58 -5.06 -58.55
C ARG A 147 21.15 -6.47 -58.18
N LEU A 148 22.09 -7.30 -57.75
CA LEU A 148 21.78 -8.62 -57.22
C LEU A 148 21.01 -8.49 -55.92
N THR A 149 20.14 -9.45 -55.67
CA THR A 149 19.53 -9.57 -54.35
C THR A 149 20.54 -10.17 -53.37
N LEU A 150 20.30 -9.96 -52.07
CA LEU A 150 21.17 -10.51 -51.04
C LEU A 150 21.23 -12.05 -51.04
N ASP A 151 20.22 -12.74 -51.57
CA ASP A 151 20.18 -14.21 -51.64
C ASP A 151 21.20 -14.77 -52.64
N ASN A 152 21.63 -13.96 -53.60
CA ASN A 152 22.62 -14.36 -54.60
C ASN A 152 24.02 -14.47 -53.98
N THR A 153 24.68 -15.60 -54.19
CA THR A 153 26.03 -15.87 -53.66
C THR A 153 27.11 -14.95 -54.21
N GLN A 154 26.88 -14.33 -55.37
CA GLN A 154 27.79 -13.35 -55.97
C GLN A 154 27.57 -11.92 -55.43
N HIS A 155 26.54 -11.70 -54.59
CA HIS A 155 26.32 -10.39 -53.96
C HIS A 155 27.41 -10.12 -52.91
N PRO A 156 28.08 -8.95 -52.91
CA PRO A 156 29.22 -8.69 -52.02
C PRO A 156 28.93 -8.78 -50.52
N LEU A 157 27.67 -8.55 -50.11
CA LEU A 157 27.24 -8.66 -48.72
C LEU A 157 26.68 -10.04 -48.35
N HIS A 158 26.52 -10.96 -49.31
CA HIS A 158 25.86 -12.25 -49.07
C HIS A 158 26.55 -13.03 -47.95
N GLN A 159 27.86 -13.26 -48.08
CA GLN A 159 28.62 -14.03 -47.10
C GLN A 159 28.65 -13.39 -45.71
N ALA A 160 28.65 -12.05 -45.64
CA ALA A 160 28.70 -11.33 -44.37
C ALA A 160 27.36 -11.43 -43.62
N LEU A 161 26.24 -11.43 -44.35
CA LEU A 161 24.89 -11.42 -43.78
C LEU A 161 24.20 -12.79 -43.82
N SER A 162 24.80 -13.81 -44.41
CA SER A 162 24.23 -15.16 -44.50
C SER A 162 24.07 -15.83 -43.13
N ALA A 163 24.86 -15.40 -42.13
CA ALA A 163 24.77 -15.88 -40.76
C ALA A 163 23.53 -15.37 -40.01
N LEU A 164 22.92 -14.28 -40.47
CA LEU A 164 21.72 -13.70 -39.88
C LEU A 164 20.48 -14.20 -40.62
N SER A 165 19.46 -14.66 -39.90
CA SER A 165 18.19 -15.12 -40.45
C SER A 165 17.48 -14.03 -41.24
N ALA A 166 16.62 -14.41 -42.19
CA ALA A 166 15.86 -13.47 -43.01
C ALA A 166 15.05 -12.48 -42.16
N GLN A 167 14.39 -12.95 -41.11
CA GLN A 167 13.63 -12.12 -40.17
C GLN A 167 14.54 -11.13 -39.42
N GLY A 168 15.72 -11.59 -38.97
CA GLY A 168 16.70 -10.74 -38.32
C GLY A 168 17.24 -9.65 -39.23
N ARG A 169 17.57 -9.99 -40.48
CA ARG A 169 18.04 -9.03 -41.50
C ARG A 169 16.99 -7.96 -41.76
N ASP A 170 15.74 -8.37 -42.00
CA ASP A 170 14.65 -7.44 -42.30
C ASP A 170 14.36 -6.54 -41.09
N ALA A 171 14.42 -7.06 -39.85
CA ALA A 171 14.29 -6.26 -38.65
C ALA A 171 15.42 -5.21 -38.51
N LEU A 172 16.68 -5.58 -38.74
CA LEU A 172 17.76 -4.60 -38.65
C LEU A 172 17.68 -3.55 -39.76
N LEU A 173 17.28 -3.93 -40.99
CA LEU A 173 17.03 -3.00 -42.09
C LEU A 173 15.88 -2.04 -41.78
N SER A 174 14.83 -2.51 -41.09
CA SER A 174 13.71 -1.68 -40.66
C SER A 174 14.05 -0.77 -39.46
N GLY A 175 15.29 -0.77 -38.98
CA GLY A 175 15.79 0.17 -37.97
C GLY A 175 15.78 -0.35 -36.53
N TYR A 176 15.55 -1.64 -36.29
CA TYR A 176 15.76 -2.21 -34.94
C TYR A 176 17.24 -2.11 -34.57
N ARG A 177 17.53 -1.70 -33.32
CA ARG A 177 18.91 -1.54 -32.81
C ARG A 177 19.56 -2.85 -32.41
N ALA A 178 18.77 -3.87 -32.14
CA ALA A 178 19.24 -5.14 -31.64
C ALA A 178 18.30 -6.26 -32.07
N TYR A 179 18.87 -7.41 -32.38
CA TYR A 179 18.15 -8.63 -32.72
C TYR A 179 18.95 -9.83 -32.21
N LEU A 180 18.30 -10.76 -31.50
CA LEU A 180 18.95 -11.98 -31.02
C LEU A 180 18.60 -13.12 -31.97
N ASP A 181 19.57 -13.55 -32.75
CA ASP A 181 19.40 -14.64 -33.71
C ASP A 181 20.19 -15.86 -33.25
N ASP A 182 19.47 -16.92 -32.89
CA ASP A 182 19.99 -18.08 -32.17
C ASP A 182 20.79 -17.69 -30.91
N HIS A 183 22.12 -17.78 -31.00
CA HIS A 183 23.07 -17.47 -29.91
C HIS A 183 23.90 -16.22 -30.20
N GLN A 184 23.58 -15.49 -31.27
CA GLN A 184 24.29 -14.29 -31.70
C GLN A 184 23.43 -13.05 -31.50
N LEU A 185 23.96 -12.09 -30.76
CA LEU A 185 23.34 -10.78 -30.60
C LEU A 185 23.85 -9.86 -31.71
N TRP A 186 22.95 -9.45 -32.59
CA TRP A 186 23.20 -8.49 -33.63
C TRP A 186 22.80 -7.10 -33.17
N LEU A 187 23.66 -6.12 -33.42
CA LEU A 187 23.46 -4.72 -33.06
C LEU A 187 23.57 -3.84 -34.30
N ASN A 188 22.67 -2.88 -34.42
CA ASN A 188 22.63 -1.89 -35.47
C ASN A 188 22.90 -0.50 -34.89
N GLY A 189 23.85 0.22 -35.48
CA GLY A 189 24.22 1.58 -35.07
C GLY A 189 24.84 2.37 -36.23
N GLU A 190 25.29 3.58 -35.95
CA GLU A 190 25.72 4.54 -36.99
C GLU A 190 26.90 4.06 -37.86
N LEU A 191 27.76 3.20 -37.29
CA LEU A 191 28.91 2.63 -38.00
C LEU A 191 28.54 1.42 -38.87
N GLY A 192 27.35 0.86 -38.70
CA GLY A 192 26.88 -0.35 -39.36
C GLY A 192 26.45 -1.43 -38.37
N TRP A 193 26.55 -2.69 -38.79
CA TRP A 193 26.08 -3.83 -38.01
C TRP A 193 27.22 -4.56 -37.34
N LYS A 194 27.05 -4.84 -36.05
CA LYS A 194 27.96 -5.61 -35.23
C LYS A 194 27.31 -6.91 -34.76
N VAL A 195 28.14 -7.93 -34.53
CA VAL A 195 27.69 -9.20 -33.96
C VAL A 195 28.47 -9.53 -32.69
N LEU A 196 27.79 -10.15 -31.74
CA LEU A 196 28.37 -10.69 -30.52
C LEU A 196 27.94 -12.15 -30.35
N PRO A 197 28.87 -13.09 -30.14
CA PRO A 197 28.52 -14.44 -29.76
C PRO A 197 28.06 -14.48 -28.29
N GLN A 198 27.30 -15.52 -27.92
CA GLN A 198 26.80 -15.73 -26.55
C GLN A 198 27.88 -15.72 -25.47
N SER A 199 29.08 -16.22 -25.78
CA SER A 199 30.22 -16.19 -24.86
C SER A 199 30.64 -14.77 -24.46
N VAL A 200 30.29 -13.76 -25.25
CA VAL A 200 30.63 -12.35 -25.01
C VAL A 200 29.44 -11.57 -24.46
N TRP A 201 28.26 -11.67 -25.08
CA TRP A 201 27.11 -10.88 -24.62
C TRP A 201 26.50 -11.41 -23.32
N SER A 202 26.56 -12.72 -23.06
CA SER A 202 25.95 -13.31 -21.85
C SER A 202 26.61 -12.82 -20.56
N PRO A 203 27.95 -12.80 -20.42
CA PRO A 203 28.60 -12.21 -19.24
C PRO A 203 28.32 -10.72 -19.06
N ILE A 204 28.21 -9.96 -20.15
CA ILE A 204 27.87 -8.52 -20.10
C ILE A 204 26.42 -8.37 -19.59
N ALA A 205 25.49 -9.20 -20.08
CA ALA A 205 24.10 -9.20 -19.59
C ALA A 205 24.04 -9.53 -18.09
N GLU A 206 24.80 -10.53 -17.63
CA GLU A 206 24.90 -10.88 -16.20
C GLU A 206 25.45 -9.73 -15.34
N HIS A 207 26.45 -8.98 -15.84
CA HIS A 207 27.00 -7.81 -15.16
C HIS A 207 25.92 -6.76 -14.85
N TYR A 208 25.01 -6.54 -15.82
CA TYR A 208 23.86 -5.64 -15.68
C TYR A 208 22.60 -6.33 -15.09
N ARG A 209 22.73 -7.57 -14.60
CA ARG A 209 21.65 -8.39 -14.01
C ARG A 209 20.47 -8.62 -14.97
N LEU A 210 20.76 -8.69 -16.26
CA LEU A 210 19.78 -8.95 -17.31
C LEU A 210 19.85 -10.42 -17.72
N SER A 211 18.68 -10.97 -18.04
CA SER A 211 18.54 -12.22 -18.76
C SER A 211 17.85 -11.91 -20.08
N LEU A 212 18.50 -12.24 -21.19
CA LEU A 212 17.97 -12.08 -22.53
C LEU A 212 17.46 -13.44 -23.01
N SER A 213 16.22 -13.47 -23.51
CA SER A 213 15.64 -14.63 -24.16
C SER A 213 14.80 -14.22 -25.36
N THR A 214 14.47 -15.16 -26.24
CA THR A 214 13.49 -14.97 -27.33
C THR A 214 12.09 -15.47 -26.93
N ASP A 215 11.95 -16.03 -25.72
CA ASP A 215 10.71 -16.61 -25.23
C ASP A 215 9.65 -15.54 -24.96
N ALA A 216 8.41 -15.84 -25.33
CA ALA A 216 7.30 -14.89 -25.22
C ALA A 216 6.66 -14.83 -23.81
N THR A 217 6.88 -15.86 -22.98
CA THR A 217 6.22 -15.97 -21.67
C THR A 217 7.02 -15.31 -20.56
N GLY A 218 6.37 -14.45 -19.76
CA GLY A 218 6.98 -13.83 -18.58
C GLY A 218 7.90 -12.65 -18.87
N CYS A 219 7.68 -11.91 -19.96
CA CYS A 219 8.58 -10.85 -20.36
C CYS A 219 8.36 -9.51 -19.62
N ASP A 220 9.40 -9.02 -18.93
CA ASP A 220 9.37 -7.71 -18.27
C ASP A 220 9.42 -6.57 -19.30
N TYR A 221 10.39 -6.61 -20.23
CA TYR A 221 10.53 -5.61 -21.28
C TYR A 221 10.96 -6.22 -22.61
N ARG A 222 10.16 -6.01 -23.65
CA ARG A 222 10.43 -6.54 -24.99
C ARG A 222 11.00 -5.46 -25.91
N TYR A 223 12.12 -5.76 -26.55
CA TYR A 223 12.70 -4.96 -27.62
C TYR A 223 12.96 -5.84 -28.84
N GLY A 224 12.20 -5.62 -29.92
CA GLY A 224 12.22 -6.53 -31.08
C GLY A 224 11.82 -7.95 -30.69
N ASN A 225 12.70 -8.90 -30.98
CA ASN A 225 12.53 -10.30 -30.58
C ASN A 225 13.18 -10.64 -29.23
N ILE A 226 13.82 -9.66 -28.58
CA ILE A 226 14.55 -9.86 -27.33
C ILE A 226 13.61 -9.53 -26.18
N CYS A 227 13.36 -10.54 -25.35
CA CYS A 227 12.82 -10.36 -24.03
C CYS A 227 13.93 -10.08 -23.03
N ASN A 228 13.85 -8.93 -22.36
CA ASN A 228 14.76 -8.52 -21.31
C ASN A 228 14.07 -8.68 -19.97
N GLN A 229 14.62 -9.52 -19.12
CA GLN A 229 14.15 -9.76 -17.76
C GLN A 229 15.23 -9.39 -16.76
N LEU A 230 14.84 -8.89 -15.60
CA LEU A 230 15.77 -8.85 -14.46
C LEU A 230 16.04 -10.28 -14.01
N HIS A 231 17.30 -10.61 -13.77
CA HIS A 231 17.70 -11.97 -13.45
C HIS A 231 16.89 -12.48 -12.23
N PRO A 232 16.22 -13.65 -12.32
CA PRO A 232 15.19 -14.09 -11.36
C PRO A 232 15.73 -14.27 -9.94
N ALA A 233 17.04 -14.51 -9.80
CA ALA A 233 17.73 -14.57 -8.52
C ALA A 233 17.52 -13.32 -7.65
N TYR A 234 17.43 -12.13 -8.26
CA TYR A 234 17.25 -10.88 -7.51
C TYR A 234 15.78 -10.61 -7.15
N GLN A 235 14.83 -11.00 -8.02
CA GLN A 235 13.39 -10.89 -7.73
C GLN A 235 12.95 -11.85 -6.60
N GLY A 236 13.47 -13.09 -6.59
CA GLY A 236 13.15 -14.09 -5.56
C GLY A 236 13.63 -13.70 -4.15
N VAL A 237 14.82 -13.10 -4.04
CA VAL A 237 15.36 -12.67 -2.74
C VAL A 237 14.56 -11.51 -2.16
N PHE A 238 14.20 -10.53 -2.98
CA PHE A 238 13.44 -9.37 -2.52
C PHE A 238 12.04 -9.74 -2.03
N THR A 239 11.34 -10.61 -2.79
CA THR A 239 10.03 -11.13 -2.41
C THR A 239 10.08 -11.95 -1.12
N ALA A 240 11.10 -12.81 -0.96
CA ALA A 240 11.29 -13.59 0.27
C ALA A 240 11.50 -12.70 1.51
N VAL A 241 12.31 -11.64 1.40
CA VAL A 241 12.55 -10.68 2.49
C VAL A 241 11.25 -9.96 2.88
N LEU A 242 10.47 -9.51 1.92
CA LEU A 242 9.18 -8.86 2.18
C LEU A 242 8.20 -9.78 2.90
N VAL A 243 8.10 -11.05 2.47
CA VAL A 243 7.26 -12.06 3.12
C VAL A 243 7.71 -12.32 4.55
N MET A 244 9.02 -12.43 4.80
CA MET A 244 9.57 -12.59 6.15
C MET A 244 9.24 -11.42 7.06
N ILE A 245 9.37 -10.17 6.57
CA ILE A 245 9.00 -8.97 7.32
C ILE A 245 7.50 -8.94 7.62
N PHE A 246 6.65 -9.32 6.65
CA PHE A 246 5.20 -9.39 6.84
C PHE A 246 4.82 -10.42 7.91
N ILE A 247 5.39 -11.62 7.86
CA ILE A 247 5.17 -12.67 8.87
C ILE A 247 5.59 -12.16 10.25
N ALA A 248 6.75 -11.52 10.37
CA ALA A 248 7.23 -10.96 11.63
C ALA A 248 6.28 -9.89 12.20
N LEU A 249 5.72 -9.03 11.34
CA LEU A 249 4.72 -8.02 11.72
C LEU A 249 3.42 -8.65 12.23
N VAL A 250 2.91 -9.68 11.53
CA VAL A 250 1.69 -10.40 11.93
C VAL A 250 1.89 -11.10 13.27
N VAL A 251 3.01 -11.80 13.45
CA VAL A 251 3.34 -12.47 14.72
C VAL A 251 3.48 -11.45 15.85
N GLY A 252 4.13 -10.31 15.60
CA GLY A 252 4.27 -9.22 16.58
C GLY A 252 2.93 -8.64 17.01
N LEU A 253 2.01 -8.41 16.08
CA LEU A 253 0.65 -7.97 16.38
C LEU A 253 -0.14 -9.00 17.18
N ALA A 254 -0.09 -10.27 16.76
CA ALA A 254 -0.79 -11.35 17.43
C ALA A 254 -0.34 -11.50 18.90
N ARG A 255 0.97 -11.47 19.16
CA ARG A 255 1.53 -11.47 20.52
C ARG A 255 1.06 -10.26 21.32
N SER A 256 1.11 -9.06 20.75
CA SER A 256 0.68 -7.85 21.46
C SER A 256 -0.80 -7.88 21.84
N LEU A 257 -1.66 -8.41 20.97
CA LEU A 257 -3.08 -8.59 21.27
C LEU A 257 -3.30 -9.67 22.33
N TYR A 258 -2.55 -10.77 22.26
CA TYR A 258 -2.61 -11.85 23.23
C TYR A 258 -2.19 -11.40 24.62
N ASP A 259 -1.08 -10.66 24.75
CA ASP A 259 -0.62 -10.13 26.04
C ASP A 259 -1.63 -9.17 26.65
N ARG A 260 -2.24 -8.30 25.83
CA ARG A 260 -3.32 -7.39 26.28
C ARG A 260 -4.55 -8.15 26.73
N TYR A 261 -4.88 -9.25 26.06
CA TYR A 261 -6.00 -10.10 26.43
C TYR A 261 -5.75 -10.79 27.77
N GLN A 262 -4.56 -11.36 27.97
CA GLN A 262 -4.18 -11.99 29.23
C GLN A 262 -4.18 -11.00 30.40
N GLN A 263 -3.56 -9.82 30.23
CA GLN A 263 -3.58 -8.77 31.26
C GLN A 263 -4.99 -8.32 31.65
N ARG A 264 -5.94 -8.29 30.69
CA ARG A 264 -7.35 -7.97 30.98
C ARG A 264 -8.00 -9.08 31.80
N ARG A 265 -7.76 -10.34 31.41
CA ARG A 265 -8.33 -11.52 32.08
C ARG A 265 -7.80 -11.67 33.52
N GLU A 266 -6.51 -11.46 33.74
CA GLU A 266 -5.89 -11.48 35.07
C GLU A 266 -6.47 -10.37 35.96
N ARG A 267 -6.60 -9.14 35.44
CA ARG A 267 -7.22 -8.03 36.19
C ARG A 267 -8.67 -8.32 36.55
N GLN A 268 -9.45 -8.87 35.62
CA GLN A 268 -10.83 -9.25 35.87
C GLN A 268 -10.92 -10.36 36.92
N PHE A 269 -10.07 -11.39 36.84
CA PHE A 269 -10.03 -12.48 37.81
C PHE A 269 -9.65 -11.98 39.22
N ILE A 270 -8.61 -11.16 39.34
CA ILE A 270 -8.18 -10.60 40.63
C ILE A 270 -9.29 -9.74 41.24
N LEU A 271 -9.95 -8.89 40.44
CA LEU A 271 -11.05 -8.05 40.93
C LEU A 271 -12.28 -8.89 41.32
N GLN A 272 -12.59 -9.96 40.58
CA GLN A 272 -13.70 -10.87 40.90
C GLN A 272 -13.44 -11.68 42.18
N LEU A 273 -12.20 -12.15 42.36
CA LEU A 273 -11.79 -12.85 43.58
C LEU A 273 -11.84 -11.91 44.79
N LEU A 274 -11.25 -10.72 44.68
CA LEU A 274 -11.27 -9.71 45.76
C LEU A 274 -12.70 -9.33 46.16
N THR A 275 -13.59 -9.12 45.19
CA THR A 275 -14.99 -8.76 45.49
C THR A 275 -15.78 -9.91 46.12
N HIS A 276 -15.42 -11.17 45.84
CA HIS A 276 -16.04 -12.33 46.46
C HIS A 276 -15.54 -12.54 47.89
N GLU A 277 -14.22 -12.49 48.10
CA GLU A 277 -13.59 -12.70 49.41
C GLU A 277 -13.85 -11.55 50.41
N LEU A 278 -14.14 -10.33 49.92
CA LEU A 278 -14.51 -9.20 50.78
C LEU A 278 -15.99 -9.23 51.21
N ARG A 279 -16.86 -9.94 50.48
CA ARG A 279 -18.30 -9.99 50.80
C ARG A 279 -18.57 -10.67 52.14
N THR A 280 -17.88 -11.78 52.40
CA THR A 280 -18.04 -12.59 53.61
C THR A 280 -17.62 -11.86 54.89
N PRO A 281 -16.45 -11.20 54.97
CA PRO A 281 -16.08 -10.43 56.16
C PRO A 281 -16.94 -9.18 56.33
N ILE A 282 -17.39 -8.52 55.24
CA ILE A 282 -18.32 -7.38 55.34
C ILE A 282 -19.67 -7.83 55.91
N ALA A 283 -20.24 -8.94 55.43
CA ALA A 283 -21.49 -9.48 55.96
C ALA A 283 -21.38 -9.88 57.43
N SER A 284 -20.26 -10.50 57.82
CA SER A 284 -19.95 -10.82 59.21
C SER A 284 -19.87 -9.57 60.10
N LEU A 285 -19.18 -8.53 59.61
CA LEU A 285 -19.08 -7.24 60.31
C LEU A 285 -20.44 -6.52 60.39
N GLY A 286 -21.29 -6.65 59.38
CA GLY A 286 -22.66 -6.15 59.42
C GLY A 286 -23.50 -6.81 60.52
N LEU A 287 -23.37 -8.13 60.71
CA LEU A 287 -24.07 -8.87 61.77
C LEU A 287 -23.60 -8.46 63.17
N THR A 288 -22.28 -8.28 63.38
CA THR A 288 -21.75 -7.85 64.68
C THR A 288 -22.16 -6.42 65.00
N VAL A 289 -22.14 -5.54 64.01
CA VAL A 289 -22.58 -4.14 64.16
C VAL A 289 -24.08 -4.05 64.45
N GLU A 290 -24.93 -4.85 63.79
CA GLU A 290 -26.38 -4.89 64.06
C GLU A 290 -26.70 -5.44 65.46
N MET A 291 -25.92 -6.43 65.93
CA MET A 291 -26.04 -6.95 67.29
C MET A 291 -25.68 -5.91 68.36
N LEU A 292 -24.67 -5.07 68.09
CA LEU A 292 -24.27 -3.96 68.95
C LEU A 292 -25.28 -2.80 68.89
N ARG A 293 -25.87 -2.54 67.73
CA ARG A 293 -26.95 -1.56 67.55
C ARG A 293 -28.17 -1.88 68.42
N ASN A 294 -28.52 -3.15 68.60
CA ASN A 294 -29.63 -3.53 69.49
C ASN A 294 -29.37 -3.23 70.97
N GLN A 295 -28.13 -2.94 71.35
CA GLN A 295 -27.73 -2.57 72.71
C GLN A 295 -27.35 -1.09 72.82
N PHE A 296 -27.65 -0.29 71.78
CA PHE A 296 -27.21 1.09 71.65
C PHE A 296 -27.59 1.97 72.85
N ASP A 297 -28.83 1.84 73.33
CA ASP A 297 -29.37 2.62 74.44
C ASP A 297 -28.74 2.29 75.82
N HIS A 298 -27.97 1.21 75.90
CA HIS A 298 -27.27 0.77 77.11
C HIS A 298 -25.75 1.09 77.09
N LEU A 299 -25.26 1.71 76.02
CA LEU A 299 -23.87 2.13 75.87
C LEU A 299 -23.65 3.53 76.45
N SER A 300 -22.43 3.82 76.91
CA SER A 300 -22.03 5.19 77.29
C SER A 300 -21.98 6.11 76.06
N GLU A 301 -22.14 7.42 76.24
CA GLU A 301 -22.13 8.40 75.14
C GLU A 301 -20.89 8.26 74.23
N ASP A 302 -19.69 8.09 74.81
CA ASP A 302 -18.46 7.86 74.03
C ASP A 302 -18.49 6.57 73.20
N ALA A 303 -19.17 5.52 73.69
CA ALA A 303 -19.28 4.23 73.00
C ALA A 303 -20.36 4.24 71.91
N GLN A 304 -21.40 5.05 72.07
CA GLN A 304 -22.41 5.31 71.04
C GLN A 304 -21.79 6.00 69.82
N ASP A 305 -20.92 6.98 70.02
CA ASP A 305 -20.19 7.66 68.93
C ASP A 305 -19.27 6.71 68.15
N VAL A 306 -18.58 5.80 68.85
CA VAL A 306 -17.74 4.78 68.22
C VAL A 306 -18.58 3.79 67.40
N LEU A 307 -19.74 3.38 67.91
CA LEU A 307 -20.66 2.49 67.19
C LEU A 307 -21.26 3.16 65.95
N TRP A 308 -21.59 4.45 66.02
CA TRP A 308 -22.02 5.23 64.84
C TRP A 308 -20.95 5.28 63.75
N ARG A 309 -19.68 5.48 64.13
CA ARG A 309 -18.56 5.45 63.17
C ARG A 309 -18.40 4.08 62.53
N LEU A 310 -18.51 3.00 63.30
CA LEU A 310 -18.46 1.63 62.79
C LEU A 310 -19.61 1.31 61.82
N LEU A 311 -20.83 1.77 62.12
CA LEU A 311 -22.00 1.67 61.24
C LEU A 311 -21.76 2.39 59.90
N ALA A 312 -21.25 3.63 59.95
CA ALA A 312 -20.92 4.42 58.77
C ALA A 312 -19.80 3.78 57.93
N ASP A 313 -18.75 3.25 58.57
CA ASP A 313 -17.65 2.57 57.89
C ASP A 313 -18.10 1.26 57.24
N HIS A 314 -18.97 0.48 57.90
CA HIS A 314 -19.56 -0.72 57.32
C HIS A 314 -20.39 -0.40 56.07
N GLN A 315 -21.28 0.60 56.15
CA GLN A 315 -22.09 1.03 55.00
C GLN A 315 -21.22 1.50 53.84
N ARG A 316 -20.15 2.25 54.13
CA ARG A 316 -19.17 2.71 53.14
C ARG A 316 -18.43 1.54 52.47
N LEU A 317 -17.99 0.54 53.24
CA LEU A 317 -17.31 -0.65 52.71
C LEU A 317 -18.25 -1.52 51.85
N SER A 318 -19.50 -1.69 52.29
CA SER A 318 -20.53 -2.40 51.53
C SER A 318 -20.80 -1.70 50.20
N GLN A 319 -20.96 -0.37 50.22
CA GLN A 319 -21.17 0.44 49.04
C GLN A 319 -19.98 0.35 48.07
N LEU A 320 -18.74 0.49 48.56
CA LEU A 320 -17.52 0.35 47.74
C LEU A 320 -17.43 -1.03 47.06
N THR A 321 -17.82 -2.09 47.77
CA THR A 321 -17.80 -3.46 47.26
C THR A 321 -18.84 -3.65 46.16
N GLU A 322 -20.05 -3.10 46.33
CA GLU A 322 -21.11 -3.15 45.30
C GLU A 322 -20.75 -2.25 44.09
N THR A 323 -20.13 -1.08 44.30
CA THR A 323 -19.63 -0.26 43.18
C THR A 323 -18.56 -0.99 42.35
N SER A 324 -17.74 -1.83 43.01
CA SER A 324 -16.67 -2.62 42.38
C SER A 324 -17.21 -3.70 41.44
N LYS A 325 -18.41 -4.22 41.71
CA LYS A 325 -19.14 -5.16 40.84
C LYS A 325 -19.55 -4.53 39.50
N GLY A 326 -19.93 -3.24 39.51
CA GLY A 326 -20.22 -2.48 38.30
C GLY A 326 -19.00 -2.33 37.38
N TYR A 327 -17.77 -2.36 37.92
CA TYR A 327 -16.53 -2.36 37.12
C TYR A 327 -16.23 -3.70 36.45
N LEU A 328 -16.85 -4.79 36.90
CA LEU A 328 -16.67 -6.13 36.36
C LEU A 328 -17.74 -6.51 35.33
N SER A 329 -18.82 -5.73 35.24
CA SER A 329 -19.93 -5.97 34.31
C SER A 329 -19.61 -5.34 32.95
N THR A 330 -19.71 -6.14 31.89
CA THR A 330 -19.37 -5.73 30.51
C THR A 330 -20.47 -4.84 29.88
N ASP A 331 -21.66 -4.80 30.47
CA ASP A 331 -22.81 -4.03 30.00
C ASP A 331 -22.97 -2.70 30.78
N LYS A 332 -22.77 -1.57 30.07
CA LYS A 332 -22.85 -0.22 30.65
C LYS A 332 -24.29 0.21 30.99
N SER A 333 -25.30 -0.39 30.36
CA SER A 333 -26.71 -0.04 30.52
C SER A 333 -27.29 -0.53 31.84
N GLU A 334 -26.83 -1.65 32.38
CA GLU A 334 -27.26 -2.15 33.69
C GLU A 334 -26.55 -1.48 34.87
N GLN A 335 -25.42 -0.79 34.62
CA GLN A 335 -24.57 -0.22 35.66
C GLN A 335 -25.20 1.01 36.36
N PHE A 336 -26.08 1.77 35.69
CA PHE A 336 -26.68 2.99 36.22
C PHE A 336 -28.21 2.98 36.05
N LYS A 337 -28.92 2.27 36.94
CA LYS A 337 -30.38 2.29 36.96
C LYS A 337 -30.88 3.72 37.19
N THR A 338 -31.67 4.24 36.26
CA THR A 338 -32.33 5.54 36.37
C THR A 338 -33.65 5.38 37.11
N GLN A 339 -34.04 6.42 37.85
CA GLN A 339 -35.28 6.51 38.59
C GLN A 339 -35.94 7.85 38.26
N THR A 340 -37.26 7.88 38.22
CA THR A 340 -38.03 9.09 37.95
C THR A 340 -38.50 9.69 39.28
N ALA A 341 -38.02 10.89 39.62
CA ALA A 341 -38.36 11.58 40.86
C ALA A 341 -38.34 13.11 40.65
N LEU A 342 -39.01 13.86 41.53
CA LEU A 342 -38.84 15.31 41.61
C LEU A 342 -37.42 15.64 42.11
N VAL A 343 -36.85 16.71 41.57
CA VAL A 343 -35.49 17.14 41.94
C VAL A 343 -35.48 17.71 43.35
N SER A 344 -36.56 18.39 43.78
CA SER A 344 -36.78 18.83 45.16
C SER A 344 -36.72 17.68 46.16
N ASP A 345 -37.53 16.63 45.98
CA ASP A 345 -37.55 15.45 46.85
C ASP A 345 -36.15 14.82 47.02
N TRP A 346 -35.39 14.76 45.92
CA TRP A 346 -34.02 14.24 45.96
C TRP A 346 -33.07 15.17 46.73
N LEU A 347 -33.18 16.49 46.53
CA LEU A 347 -32.34 17.46 47.23
C LEU A 347 -32.67 17.52 48.72
N ASP A 348 -33.94 17.47 49.10
CA ASP A 348 -34.37 17.41 50.49
C ASP A 348 -33.73 16.20 51.18
N HIS A 349 -33.82 15.02 50.55
CA HIS A 349 -33.24 13.79 51.09
C HIS A 349 -31.72 13.87 51.29
N VAL A 350 -30.98 14.52 50.38
CA VAL A 350 -29.51 14.60 50.45
C VAL A 350 -29.03 15.75 51.36
N CYS A 351 -29.75 16.87 51.42
CA CYS A 351 -29.33 18.08 52.11
C CYS A 351 -29.81 18.15 53.57
N GLU A 352 -30.96 17.56 53.90
CA GLU A 352 -31.54 17.55 55.25
C GLU A 352 -30.57 17.01 56.31
N PRO A 353 -29.83 15.90 56.09
CA PRO A 353 -28.86 15.39 57.08
C PRO A 353 -27.68 16.32 57.37
N PHE A 354 -27.39 17.27 56.47
CA PHE A 354 -26.31 18.25 56.63
C PHE A 354 -26.79 19.64 57.04
N GLY A 355 -28.11 19.87 57.09
CA GLY A 355 -28.69 21.17 57.43
C GLY A 355 -28.32 22.30 56.46
N ILE A 356 -28.21 21.99 55.15
CA ILE A 356 -27.77 22.95 54.13
C ILE A 356 -28.96 23.44 53.31
N ASP A 357 -29.11 24.76 53.22
CA ASP A 357 -30.10 25.39 52.34
C ASP A 357 -29.67 25.29 50.86
N TYR A 358 -30.65 25.03 49.98
CA TYR A 358 -30.42 24.99 48.53
C TYR A 358 -31.35 25.94 47.78
N VAL A 359 -30.90 26.40 46.62
CA VAL A 359 -31.68 27.19 45.68
C VAL A 359 -31.94 26.36 44.44
N LEU A 360 -33.22 26.01 44.21
CA LEU A 360 -33.69 25.31 43.02
C LEU A 360 -34.40 26.31 42.10
N GLU A 361 -33.91 26.49 40.87
CA GLU A 361 -34.47 27.47 39.93
C GLU A 361 -35.81 27.02 39.30
N ASP A 362 -35.95 25.72 39.03
CA ASP A 362 -37.14 25.13 38.41
C ASP A 362 -37.25 23.67 38.86
N ASP A 363 -38.35 23.34 39.53
CA ASP A 363 -38.59 21.98 40.03
C ASP A 363 -39.28 21.13 38.97
N ARG A 364 -38.63 20.02 38.60
CA ARG A 364 -39.09 19.14 37.53
C ARG A 364 -38.88 17.70 37.90
N THR A 365 -39.77 16.83 37.43
CA THR A 365 -39.57 15.39 37.49
C THR A 365 -38.58 14.96 36.41
N LEU A 366 -37.47 14.34 36.80
CA LEU A 366 -36.42 13.88 35.89
C LEU A 366 -36.14 12.39 36.06
N THR A 367 -35.68 11.73 35.00
CA THR A 367 -35.28 10.32 35.03
C THR A 367 -33.76 10.20 35.05
N LEU A 368 -33.19 10.13 36.25
CA LEU A 368 -31.74 10.19 36.48
C LEU A 368 -31.28 9.05 37.39
N PRO A 369 -29.98 8.69 37.39
CA PRO A 369 -29.43 7.75 38.35
C PRO A 369 -29.24 8.40 39.74
N PHE A 370 -30.35 8.78 40.38
CA PHE A 370 -30.38 9.56 41.63
C PHE A 370 -29.54 8.97 42.77
N TYR A 371 -29.50 7.64 42.90
CA TYR A 371 -28.64 6.97 43.89
C TYR A 371 -27.16 7.36 43.73
N TRP A 372 -26.63 7.32 42.50
CA TRP A 372 -25.24 7.67 42.22
C TRP A 372 -24.97 9.17 42.32
N LEU A 373 -25.98 9.98 41.95
CA LEU A 373 -25.91 11.43 42.14
C LEU A 373 -25.87 11.82 43.61
N SER A 374 -26.60 11.12 44.48
CA SER A 374 -26.58 11.32 45.94
C SER A 374 -25.17 11.09 46.48
N ILE A 375 -24.53 9.98 46.09
CA ILE A 375 -23.13 9.69 46.47
C ILE A 375 -22.19 10.80 45.98
N CYS A 376 -22.36 11.28 44.74
CA CYS A 376 -21.54 12.36 44.22
C CYS A 376 -21.73 13.67 45.00
N LEU A 377 -22.99 14.03 45.28
CA LEU A 377 -23.34 15.25 45.98
C LEU A 377 -22.90 15.23 47.44
N GLU A 378 -23.15 14.14 48.18
CA GLU A 378 -22.66 13.96 49.55
C GLU A 378 -21.14 14.07 49.65
N ASN A 379 -20.41 13.50 48.69
CA ASN A 379 -18.95 13.61 48.67
C ASN A 379 -18.50 15.06 48.42
N LEU A 380 -19.22 15.82 47.58
CA LEU A 380 -18.93 17.23 47.37
C LEU A 380 -19.26 18.07 48.61
N ILE A 381 -20.40 17.82 49.28
CA ILE A 381 -20.80 18.49 50.52
C ILE A 381 -19.80 18.22 51.64
N LYS A 382 -19.42 16.96 51.87
CA LYS A 382 -18.41 16.58 52.87
C LYS A 382 -17.07 17.24 52.58
N ASN A 383 -16.65 17.30 51.31
CA ASN A 383 -15.42 18.01 50.92
C ASN A 383 -15.53 19.53 51.19
N ALA A 384 -16.68 20.14 50.89
CA ALA A 384 -16.90 21.55 51.13
C ALA A 384 -16.85 21.88 52.64
N HIS A 385 -17.46 21.05 53.50
CA HIS A 385 -17.43 21.26 54.94
C HIS A 385 -16.04 21.02 55.57
N GLN A 386 -15.29 20.04 55.05
CA GLN A 386 -13.98 19.67 55.61
C GLN A 386 -12.82 20.54 55.12
N HIS A 387 -12.93 21.13 53.93
CA HIS A 387 -11.83 21.84 53.27
C HIS A 387 -12.20 23.25 52.79
N GLY A 388 -13.48 23.61 52.81
CA GLY A 388 -14.01 24.92 52.46
C GLY A 388 -14.10 25.87 53.66
N GLY A 389 -14.95 26.90 53.54
CA GLY A 389 -15.28 27.85 54.62
C GLY A 389 -16.49 27.42 55.45
N GLU A 390 -16.92 28.27 56.38
CA GLU A 390 -18.04 27.99 57.30
C GLU A 390 -19.40 27.86 56.58
N THR A 391 -19.56 28.49 55.40
CA THR A 391 -20.83 28.48 54.66
C THR A 391 -20.71 27.68 53.37
N VAL A 392 -21.66 26.77 53.14
CA VAL A 392 -21.82 25.97 51.91
C VAL A 392 -23.18 26.28 51.31
N TRP A 393 -23.22 26.57 50.01
CA TRP A 393 -24.49 26.82 49.30
C TRP A 393 -24.64 25.86 48.11
N ILE A 394 -25.85 25.36 47.91
CA ILE A 394 -26.15 24.49 46.77
C ILE A 394 -27.11 25.23 45.84
N ARG A 395 -26.77 25.29 44.55
CA ARG A 395 -27.67 25.79 43.50
C ARG A 395 -27.89 24.73 42.44
N VAL A 396 -29.15 24.47 42.12
CA VAL A 396 -29.52 23.51 41.09
C VAL A 396 -30.29 24.21 39.99
N CYS A 397 -29.78 24.09 38.76
CA CYS A 397 -30.40 24.62 37.56
C CYS A 397 -30.83 23.46 36.67
N VAL A 398 -32.12 23.39 36.35
CA VAL A 398 -32.69 22.35 35.47
C VAL A 398 -33.04 22.97 34.11
N GLY A 399 -32.15 22.79 33.13
CA GLY A 399 -32.35 23.25 31.74
C GLY A 399 -32.21 22.12 30.73
N LYS A 400 -31.56 22.37 29.57
CA LYS A 400 -31.17 21.28 28.62
C LYS A 400 -30.20 20.26 29.21
N ARG A 401 -29.59 20.60 30.35
CA ARG A 401 -28.70 19.78 31.17
C ARG A 401 -29.03 20.09 32.62
N VAL A 402 -28.85 19.10 33.47
CA VAL A 402 -29.01 19.25 34.93
C VAL A 402 -27.67 19.69 35.48
N ARG A 403 -27.66 20.82 36.17
CA ARG A 403 -26.45 21.37 36.78
C ARG A 403 -26.63 21.53 38.28
N VAL A 404 -25.82 20.80 39.05
CA VAL A 404 -25.75 20.92 40.50
C VAL A 404 -24.44 21.59 40.87
N CYS A 405 -24.52 22.80 41.41
CA CYS A 405 -23.39 23.61 41.83
C CYS A 405 -23.30 23.62 43.35
N VAL A 406 -22.18 23.13 43.89
CA VAL A 406 -21.85 23.25 45.31
C VAL A 406 -20.81 24.35 45.45
N TYR A 407 -21.15 25.40 46.19
CA TYR A 407 -20.31 26.55 46.49
C TYR A 407 -19.80 26.48 47.91
N ASP A 408 -18.57 26.93 48.11
CA ASP A 408 -17.98 27.15 49.43
C ASP A 408 -17.11 28.41 49.43
N ASP A 409 -16.95 29.00 50.62
CA ASP A 409 -16.08 30.16 50.85
C ASP A 409 -14.59 29.79 50.97
N GLY A 410 -14.22 28.55 50.67
CA GLY A 410 -12.86 28.07 50.66
C GLY A 410 -12.07 28.53 49.43
N MET A 411 -10.75 28.43 49.52
CA MET A 411 -9.85 28.63 48.38
C MET A 411 -9.15 27.32 48.03
N PHE A 412 -9.30 26.86 46.77
CA PHE A 412 -8.50 25.74 46.28
C PHE A 412 -7.00 26.08 46.40
N PRO A 413 -6.18 25.20 47.01
CA PRO A 413 -4.76 25.48 47.19
C PRO A 413 -4.07 25.69 45.84
N SER A 414 -3.18 26.68 45.79
CA SER A 414 -2.40 27.02 44.61
C SER A 414 -1.57 25.81 44.15
N TRP A 415 -1.18 25.79 42.87
CA TRP A 415 -0.44 24.66 42.32
C TRP A 415 0.86 24.35 43.08
N TRP A 416 1.54 25.40 43.57
CA TRP A 416 2.72 25.31 44.44
C TRP A 416 2.41 24.68 45.81
N GLN A 417 1.30 25.06 46.45
CA GLN A 417 0.87 24.47 47.73
C GLN A 417 0.52 22.99 47.62
N ARG A 418 -0.01 22.55 46.47
CA ARG A 418 -0.29 21.14 46.17
C ARG A 418 0.97 20.30 45.99
N LEU A 419 2.01 20.88 45.39
CA LEU A 419 3.32 20.24 45.24
C LEU A 419 4.01 20.08 46.61
N TRP A 420 3.95 21.11 47.45
CA TRP A 420 4.57 21.11 48.77
C TRP A 420 3.89 20.16 49.77
N ARG A 421 2.56 20.04 49.73
CA ARG A 421 1.80 19.04 50.52
C ARG A 421 2.09 17.58 50.11
N ARG A 422 2.63 17.33 48.91
CA ARG A 422 3.04 15.99 48.45
C ARG A 422 4.40 15.55 49.03
N CYS A 423 5.24 16.51 49.44
CA CYS A 423 6.57 16.23 50.02
C CYS A 423 6.56 16.13 51.55
N LYS A 424 5.55 16.69 52.24
CA LYS A 424 5.31 16.46 53.67
C LYS A 424 4.23 15.40 53.84
N ALA A 425 4.58 14.23 54.33
CA ALA A 425 3.60 13.24 54.81
C ALA A 425 2.69 13.91 55.85
N PRO A 426 1.35 13.89 55.70
CA PRO A 426 0.47 14.46 56.70
C PRO A 426 0.35 13.49 57.89
N LYS A 427 0.87 13.91 59.04
CA LYS A 427 0.35 13.51 60.34
C LYS A 427 -0.87 14.37 60.63
N SER A 428 -2.03 13.95 60.17
CA SER A 428 -3.33 14.19 60.82
C SER A 428 -4.38 13.34 60.12
N GLU A 429 -5.29 12.83 60.94
CA GLU A 429 -6.25 11.78 60.64
C GLU A 429 -7.27 12.18 59.56
N HIS A 430 -7.88 11.15 58.98
CA HIS A 430 -9.23 11.12 58.41
C HIS A 430 -9.54 11.24 56.92
N ASN A 431 -8.66 11.59 55.96
CA ASN A 431 -9.11 11.57 54.54
C ASN A 431 -8.04 11.32 53.46
N MET A 432 -8.23 10.26 52.68
CA MET A 432 -7.30 9.73 51.67
C MET A 432 -7.33 10.49 50.31
N GLY A 433 -8.06 11.61 50.18
CA GLY A 433 -8.12 12.41 48.95
C GLY A 433 -8.82 11.75 47.74
N ILE A 434 -9.58 10.68 47.96
CA ILE A 434 -10.22 9.86 46.91
C ILE A 434 -11.55 10.46 46.42
N GLY A 435 -12.21 11.29 47.23
CA GLY A 435 -13.60 11.75 46.99
C GLY A 435 -13.78 12.44 45.63
N LEU A 436 -12.97 13.45 45.30
CA LEU A 436 -13.12 14.17 44.03
C LEU A 436 -12.78 13.32 42.80
N PHE A 437 -11.88 12.35 42.95
CA PHE A 437 -11.55 11.38 41.90
C PHE A 437 -12.72 10.42 41.65
N LEU A 438 -13.37 9.94 42.71
CA LEU A 438 -14.57 9.12 42.63
C LEU A 438 -15.71 9.85 41.91
N VAL A 439 -15.99 11.10 42.30
CA VAL A 439 -17.00 11.95 41.67
C VAL A 439 -16.71 12.17 40.18
N ALA A 440 -15.48 12.55 39.82
CA ALA A 440 -15.10 12.76 38.42
C ALA A 440 -15.26 11.50 37.56
N ARG A 441 -15.00 10.32 38.14
CA ARG A 441 -15.11 9.04 37.46
C ARG A 441 -16.57 8.60 37.28
N LEU A 442 -17.39 8.69 38.33
CA LEU A 442 -18.81 8.37 38.27
C LEU A 442 -19.54 9.29 37.28
N MET A 443 -19.27 10.60 37.32
CA MET A 443 -19.85 11.56 36.38
C MET A 443 -19.51 11.23 34.92
N ARG A 444 -18.25 10.87 34.62
CA ARG A 444 -17.84 10.48 33.26
C ARG A 444 -18.53 9.18 32.81
N GLN A 445 -18.76 8.24 33.72
CA GLN A 445 -19.46 6.98 33.41
C GLN A 445 -20.95 7.19 33.17
N MET A 446 -21.59 8.13 33.88
CA MET A 446 -22.98 8.55 33.67
C MET A 446 -23.17 9.48 32.45
N GLY A 447 -22.13 9.71 31.65
CA GLY A 447 -22.19 10.61 30.49
C GLY A 447 -22.15 12.10 30.83
N GLY A 448 -21.99 12.44 32.11
CA GLY A 448 -21.85 13.80 32.63
C GLY A 448 -20.39 14.27 32.79
N LYS A 449 -20.22 15.44 33.41
CA LYS A 449 -18.92 16.08 33.66
C LYS A 449 -18.88 16.71 35.05
N LEU A 450 -17.71 16.66 35.68
CA LEU A 450 -17.39 17.48 36.86
C LEU A 450 -16.54 18.66 36.40
N LEU A 451 -16.99 19.89 36.68
CA LEU A 451 -16.25 21.12 36.44
C LEU A 451 -15.90 21.78 37.77
N LEU A 452 -14.72 22.40 37.84
CA LEU A 452 -14.22 23.06 39.05
C LEU A 452 -13.92 24.52 38.74
N LYS A 453 -14.58 25.44 39.43
CA LYS A 453 -14.22 26.86 39.47
C LYS A 453 -13.52 27.16 40.79
N ARG A 454 -12.51 28.02 40.73
CA ARG A 454 -11.58 28.26 41.85
C ARG A 454 -11.86 29.54 42.64
N HIS A 455 -12.55 30.52 42.03
CA HIS A 455 -12.82 31.83 42.64
C HIS A 455 -14.22 32.35 42.24
N PRO A 456 -15.22 32.32 43.14
CA PRO A 456 -15.26 31.51 44.36
C PRO A 456 -15.19 30.01 44.06
N THR A 457 -14.91 29.17 45.07
CA THR A 457 -14.83 27.72 44.87
C THR A 457 -16.21 27.17 44.53
N CYS A 458 -16.30 26.47 43.39
CA CYS A 458 -17.55 25.88 42.96
C CYS A 458 -17.29 24.56 42.21
N CYS A 459 -17.83 23.47 42.75
CA CYS A 459 -17.86 22.16 42.13
C CYS A 459 -19.20 22.00 41.40
N ILE A 460 -19.14 21.73 40.09
CA ILE A 460 -20.31 21.68 39.22
C ILE A 460 -20.44 20.26 38.65
N LEU A 461 -21.52 19.57 39.02
CA LEU A 461 -21.95 18.34 38.36
C LEU A 461 -22.86 18.71 37.19
N GLU A 462 -22.51 18.30 35.98
CA GLU A 462 -23.28 18.54 34.77
C GLU A 462 -23.68 17.21 34.14
N LEU A 463 -24.99 16.95 33.99
CA LEU A 463 -25.53 15.76 33.34
C LEU A 463 -26.40 16.11 32.13
N PRO A 464 -26.37 15.30 31.05
CA PRO A 464 -27.39 15.37 30.01
C PRO A 464 -28.76 14.99 30.61
N GLN A 465 -29.81 15.70 30.19
CA GLN A 465 -31.19 15.38 30.58
C GLN A 465 -31.63 14.05 29.94
#